data_AF-A0A3E3DZ37-F1
#
_entry.id   AF-A0A3E3DZ37-F1
#
_cell.length_a   1.000
_cell.length_b   1.000
_cell.length_c   1.000
_cell.angle_alpha   90.00
_cell.angle_beta   90.00
_cell.angle_gamma   90.00
#
_symmetry.space_group_name_H-M   'P 1'
#
loop_
_entity.id
_entity.type
_entity.pdbx_description
1 polymer ?
#
loop_
_entity_poly.entity_id
_entity_poly.type
_entity_poly.pdbx_seq_one_letter_code
_entity_poly.pdbx_strand_id
1 'polypeptide(L)'
;MGILKETFNNREIAVGIWLIIIFFIFIFYKPLRENLMNILKILFYKKFIIFYVIFLIFLLFIIWILKYFHFWNISMLKDTIFWVMFVELPIFAKAIEKGNSKYFFFNLLKENFKFIIIIEFLLQYWTFGLIAEILIVPLIFLFGILYYYTAQNKQDKKVKMLLDYIIIFYSIIIIINIIVNIIFNPMEILNIKTLNEFLLPLILFIFNLPIVYGLSLYNIYEQVLIKLKGENSEKQKMKISILSFSGIYLSKISAIHNNLDQIIFNSTNNYELKSNLSKLEQQLDLKIGDNYIKRTNFYIILSTISLLICSVTIFLCGFKSSIESVKEIIKYISSTGLILSIIFLIYSIGLRNKKYEDIYKVKKYSLQEFLLLLEQQYNNLDDYIPLDSPQILFIQYISKAYDLNSVCERVIKLYENLLNTWELEVIKKLNTATL
;
A
#
# COMPACT_ATOMS: atom_id res chain seq x y z
N MET A 1 16.27 -38.33 8.83
CA MET A 1 16.99 -37.08 9.22
C MET A 1 17.91 -36.54 8.12
N GLY A 2 18.56 -37.39 7.28
CA GLY A 2 19.51 -36.94 6.25
C GLY A 2 18.90 -36.06 5.14
N ILE A 3 17.81 -36.51 4.51
CA ILE A 3 17.16 -35.81 3.37
C ILE A 3 16.59 -34.43 3.77
N LEU A 4 16.13 -34.28 5.02
CA LEU A 4 15.60 -33.01 5.53
C LEU A 4 16.71 -31.96 5.78
N LYS A 5 17.92 -32.38 6.15
CA LYS A 5 19.06 -31.47 6.38
C LYS A 5 19.71 -30.97 5.10
N GLU A 6 19.54 -31.67 3.98
CA GLU A 6 20.07 -31.25 2.68
C GLU A 6 19.27 -30.10 2.06
N THR A 7 18.02 -29.92 2.49
CA THR A 7 17.07 -28.97 1.89
C THR A 7 16.62 -27.87 2.86
N PHE A 8 16.49 -28.20 4.16
CA PHE A 8 16.04 -27.27 5.18
C PHE A 8 17.09 -27.03 6.26
N ASN A 9 17.22 -25.77 6.66
CA ASN A 9 18.07 -25.39 7.77
C ASN A 9 17.40 -25.73 9.12
N ASN A 10 18.19 -25.92 10.18
CA ASN A 10 17.73 -26.26 11.53
C ASN A 10 16.60 -25.35 12.03
N ARG A 11 16.62 -24.06 11.68
CA ARG A 11 15.55 -23.10 11.98
C ARG A 11 14.26 -23.40 11.25
N GLU A 12 14.32 -23.65 9.95
CA GLU A 12 13.15 -24.00 9.14
C GLU A 12 12.51 -25.31 9.66
N ILE A 13 13.35 -26.27 10.05
CA ILE A 13 12.90 -27.52 10.69
C ILE A 13 12.21 -27.22 12.03
N ALA A 14 12.79 -26.38 12.88
CA ALA A 14 12.19 -26.01 14.17
C ALA A 14 10.86 -25.26 14.00
N VAL A 15 10.79 -24.30 13.06
CA VAL A 15 9.55 -23.59 12.72
C VAL A 15 8.50 -24.57 12.19
N GLY A 16 8.88 -25.51 11.32
CA GLY A 16 7.99 -26.55 10.82
C GLY A 16 7.41 -27.42 11.93
N ILE A 17 8.23 -27.85 12.90
CA ILE A 17 7.78 -28.62 14.08
C ILE A 17 6.74 -27.82 14.87
N TRP A 18 7.01 -26.54 15.15
CA TRP A 18 6.07 -25.70 15.89
C TRP A 18 4.78 -25.41 15.12
N LEU A 19 4.84 -25.20 13.80
CA LEU A 19 3.65 -25.05 12.96
C LEU A 19 2.76 -26.30 13.01
N ILE A 20 3.35 -27.50 13.01
CA ILE A 20 2.60 -28.75 13.16
C ILE A 20 1.94 -28.82 14.55
N ILE A 21 2.65 -28.47 15.62
CA ILE A 21 2.10 -28.44 16.98
C ILE A 21 0.93 -27.44 17.08
N ILE A 22 1.11 -26.22 16.55
CA ILE A 22 0.06 -25.20 16.50
C ILE A 22 -1.14 -25.68 15.69
N PHE A 23 -0.91 -26.35 14.56
CA PHE A 23 -1.97 -26.93 13.74
C PHE A 23 -2.76 -28.01 14.49
N PHE A 24 -2.09 -28.85 15.29
CA PHE A 24 -2.79 -29.80 16.17
C PHE A 24 -3.61 -29.08 17.25
N ILE A 25 -3.02 -28.11 17.96
CA ILE A 25 -3.74 -27.30 18.96
C ILE A 25 -4.98 -26.64 18.32
N PHE A 26 -4.85 -26.15 17.10
CA PHE A 26 -5.92 -25.55 16.31
C PHE A 26 -7.08 -26.51 16.04
N ILE A 27 -6.81 -27.76 15.65
CA ILE A 27 -7.84 -28.77 15.40
C ILE A 27 -8.68 -29.03 16.66
N PHE A 28 -8.05 -29.03 17.83
CA PHE A 28 -8.70 -29.36 19.10
C PHE A 28 -9.34 -28.17 19.82
N TYR A 29 -8.93 -26.92 19.54
CA TYR A 29 -9.45 -25.73 20.23
C TYR A 29 -10.54 -24.99 19.43
N LYS A 30 -11.80 -25.21 19.83
CA LYS A 30 -13.01 -24.73 19.14
C LYS A 30 -13.05 -23.21 18.86
N PRO A 31 -12.69 -22.30 19.79
CA PRO A 31 -12.71 -20.86 19.53
C PRO A 31 -11.74 -20.40 18.44
N LEU A 32 -10.53 -20.96 18.42
CA LEU A 32 -9.53 -20.63 17.38
C LEU A 32 -9.99 -21.12 16.01
N ARG A 33 -10.63 -22.30 15.97
CA ARG A 33 -11.20 -22.88 14.75
C ARG A 33 -12.24 -21.97 14.11
N GLU A 34 -13.18 -21.44 14.89
CA GLU A 34 -14.25 -20.59 14.35
C GLU A 34 -13.72 -19.26 13.77
N ASN A 35 -12.77 -18.60 14.45
CA ASN A 35 -12.18 -17.35 13.99
C ASN A 35 -11.37 -17.51 12.69
N LEU A 36 -10.49 -18.52 12.62
CA LEU A 36 -9.72 -18.78 11.39
C LEU A 36 -10.60 -19.27 10.25
N MET A 37 -11.63 -20.07 10.52
CA MET A 37 -12.57 -20.49 9.48
C MET A 37 -13.33 -19.30 8.89
N ASN A 38 -13.66 -18.29 9.70
CA ASN A 38 -14.26 -17.05 9.21
C ASN A 38 -13.29 -16.25 8.33
N ILE A 39 -12.03 -16.11 8.76
CA ILE A 39 -11.00 -15.43 7.96
C ILE A 39 -10.77 -16.17 6.63
N LEU A 40 -10.63 -17.50 6.66
CA LEU A 40 -10.46 -18.31 5.46
C LEU A 40 -11.68 -18.25 4.53
N LYS A 41 -12.90 -18.19 5.07
CA LYS A 41 -14.13 -18.01 4.27
C LYS A 41 -14.16 -16.66 3.57
N ILE A 42 -13.67 -15.60 4.21
CA ILE A 42 -13.55 -14.27 3.61
C ILE A 42 -12.47 -14.29 2.53
N LEU A 43 -11.30 -14.87 2.85
CA LEU A 43 -10.15 -14.91 1.97
C LEU A 43 -10.43 -15.75 0.72
N PHE A 44 -11.04 -16.94 0.86
CA PHE A 44 -11.38 -17.86 -0.23
C PHE A 44 -12.85 -17.77 -0.66
N TYR A 45 -13.47 -16.59 -0.55
CA TYR A 45 -14.82 -16.40 -1.04
C TYR A 45 -14.88 -16.69 -2.55
N LYS A 46 -15.95 -17.38 -3.02
CA LYS A 46 -16.04 -17.91 -4.39
C LYS A 46 -15.74 -16.88 -5.49
N LYS A 47 -16.04 -15.60 -5.24
CA LYS A 47 -15.79 -14.50 -6.18
C LYS A 47 -14.30 -14.15 -6.33
N PHE A 48 -13.47 -14.40 -5.33
CA PHE A 48 -12.02 -14.21 -5.39
C PHE A 48 -11.26 -15.40 -5.99
N ILE A 49 -11.92 -16.55 -6.25
CA ILE A 49 -11.26 -17.71 -6.88
C ILE A 49 -10.66 -17.33 -8.24
N ILE A 50 -11.40 -16.58 -9.06
CA ILE A 50 -10.92 -16.10 -10.37
C ILE A 50 -9.66 -15.24 -10.18
N PHE A 51 -9.65 -14.40 -9.15
CA PHE A 51 -8.49 -13.57 -8.83
C PHE A 51 -7.27 -14.42 -8.42
N TYR A 52 -7.44 -15.44 -7.57
CA TYR A 52 -6.35 -16.35 -7.21
C TYR A 52 -5.80 -17.11 -8.41
N VAL A 53 -6.66 -17.51 -9.36
CA VAL A 53 -6.22 -18.14 -10.61
C VAL A 53 -5.38 -17.16 -11.44
N ILE A 54 -5.81 -15.90 -11.58
CA ILE A 54 -5.04 -14.86 -12.27
C ILE A 54 -3.69 -14.63 -11.58
N PHE A 55 -3.69 -14.55 -10.25
CA PHE A 55 -2.46 -14.43 -9.45
C PHE A 55 -1.52 -15.61 -9.67
N LEU A 56 -2.00 -16.85 -9.62
CA LEU A 56 -1.17 -18.04 -9.82
C LEU A 56 -0.58 -18.08 -11.22
N ILE A 57 -1.37 -17.76 -12.26
CA ILE A 57 -0.89 -17.67 -13.64
C ILE A 57 0.24 -16.63 -13.75
N PHE A 58 0.04 -15.45 -13.16
CA PHE A 58 1.03 -14.37 -13.16
C PHE A 58 2.28 -14.72 -12.34
N LEU A 59 2.12 -15.38 -11.20
CA LEU A 59 3.23 -15.84 -10.37
C LEU A 59 4.08 -16.86 -11.12
N LEU A 60 3.45 -17.86 -11.75
CA LEU A 60 4.15 -18.83 -12.60
C LEU A 60 4.88 -18.15 -13.74
N PHE A 61 4.26 -17.12 -14.32
CA PHE A 61 4.86 -16.31 -15.37
C PHE A 61 6.10 -15.54 -14.88
N ILE A 62 6.05 -14.91 -13.70
CA ILE A 62 7.22 -14.24 -13.09
C ILE A 62 8.32 -15.25 -12.77
N ILE A 63 8.00 -16.37 -12.13
CA ILE A 63 8.98 -17.42 -11.80
C ILE A 63 9.69 -17.89 -13.07
N TRP A 64 8.94 -18.06 -14.16
CA TRP A 64 9.50 -18.43 -15.45
C TRP A 64 10.44 -17.36 -16.02
N ILE A 65 10.08 -16.08 -15.96
CA ILE A 65 10.98 -14.96 -16.31
C ILE A 65 12.26 -15.02 -15.47
N LEU A 66 12.13 -15.14 -14.15
CA LEU A 66 13.28 -15.16 -13.24
C LEU A 66 14.19 -16.37 -13.53
N LYS A 67 13.61 -17.52 -13.87
CA LYS A 67 14.35 -18.70 -14.29
C LYS A 67 15.12 -18.46 -15.60
N TYR A 68 14.50 -17.78 -16.56
CA TYR A 68 15.13 -17.43 -17.83
C TYR A 68 16.35 -16.51 -17.65
N PHE A 69 16.29 -15.58 -16.70
CA PHE A 69 17.43 -14.71 -16.33
C PHE A 69 18.44 -15.38 -15.37
N HIS A 70 18.34 -16.69 -15.14
CA HIS A 70 19.16 -17.43 -14.16
C HIS A 70 19.11 -16.86 -12.73
N PHE A 71 18.06 -16.08 -12.43
CA PHE A 71 17.83 -15.53 -11.10
C PHE A 71 17.16 -16.56 -10.19
N TRP A 72 16.16 -17.29 -10.71
CA TRP A 72 15.41 -18.29 -9.95
C TRP A 72 15.76 -19.72 -10.34
N ASN A 73 15.96 -20.57 -9.33
CA ASN A 73 16.29 -21.99 -9.47
C ASN A 73 15.29 -22.84 -8.68
N ILE A 74 15.21 -24.15 -8.97
CA ILE A 74 14.30 -25.06 -8.25
C ILE A 74 14.56 -25.10 -6.73
N SER A 75 15.79 -24.80 -6.29
CA SER A 75 16.13 -24.70 -4.87
C SER A 75 15.34 -23.60 -4.14
N MET A 76 14.92 -22.55 -4.86
CA MET A 76 14.17 -21.40 -4.33
C MET A 76 12.65 -21.60 -4.34
N LEU A 77 12.18 -22.78 -4.77
CA LEU A 77 10.75 -23.10 -4.78
C LEU A 77 10.17 -23.03 -3.37
N LYS A 78 10.92 -23.52 -2.37
CA LYS A 78 10.50 -23.45 -0.97
C LYS A 78 10.29 -22.00 -0.54
N ASP A 79 11.23 -21.12 -0.86
CA ASP A 79 11.20 -19.71 -0.47
C ASP A 79 10.04 -18.98 -1.15
N THR A 80 9.74 -19.35 -2.40
CA THR A 80 8.60 -18.83 -3.15
C THR A 80 7.26 -19.24 -2.52
N ILE A 81 7.13 -20.51 -2.09
CA ILE A 81 5.92 -21.00 -1.40
C ILE A 81 5.76 -20.30 -0.04
N PHE A 82 6.84 -20.17 0.73
CA PHE A 82 6.85 -19.43 1.98
C PHE A 82 6.42 -17.97 1.78
N TRP A 83 6.95 -17.32 0.75
CA TRP A 83 6.60 -15.95 0.40
C TRP A 83 5.10 -15.79 0.09
N VAL A 84 4.53 -16.68 -0.72
CA VAL A 84 3.08 -16.63 -1.03
C VAL A 84 2.26 -16.75 0.26
N MET A 85 2.59 -17.70 1.13
CA MET A 85 1.82 -17.99 2.33
C MET A 85 1.91 -16.88 3.40
N PHE A 86 3.12 -16.37 3.64
CA PHE A 86 3.39 -15.49 4.80
C PHE A 86 3.52 -14.02 4.45
N VAL A 87 3.74 -13.67 3.18
CA VAL A 87 3.84 -12.29 2.73
C VAL A 87 2.63 -11.93 1.88
N GLU A 88 2.34 -12.74 0.85
CA GLU A 88 1.33 -12.36 -0.14
C GLU A 88 -0.12 -12.48 0.37
N LEU A 89 -0.49 -13.60 1.01
CA LEU A 89 -1.85 -13.74 1.53
C LEU A 89 -2.23 -12.65 2.56
N PRO A 90 -1.35 -12.26 3.51
CA PRO A 90 -1.62 -11.11 4.38
C PRO A 90 -1.75 -9.78 3.61
N ILE A 91 -0.99 -9.58 2.54
CA ILE A 91 -1.10 -8.39 1.68
C ILE A 91 -2.46 -8.36 0.99
N PHE A 92 -2.95 -9.49 0.46
CA PHE A 92 -4.29 -9.60 -0.11
C PHE A 92 -5.38 -9.29 0.91
N ALA A 93 -5.29 -9.85 2.12
CA ALA A 93 -6.24 -9.55 3.19
C ALA A 93 -6.26 -8.04 3.50
N LYS A 94 -5.09 -7.42 3.65
CA LYS A 94 -4.98 -5.96 3.86
C LYS A 94 -5.55 -5.16 2.67
N ALA A 95 -5.37 -5.63 1.44
CA ALA A 95 -5.89 -4.95 0.24
C ALA A 95 -7.42 -5.02 0.15
N ILE A 96 -8.02 -6.13 0.58
CA ILE A 96 -9.47 -6.29 0.66
C ILE A 96 -10.06 -5.40 1.78
N GLU A 97 -9.39 -5.28 2.92
CA GLU A 97 -9.89 -4.48 4.04
C GLU A 97 -9.63 -2.97 3.90
N LYS A 98 -8.44 -2.56 3.45
CA LYS A 98 -7.93 -1.18 3.55
C LYS A 98 -7.49 -0.56 2.22
N GLY A 99 -7.79 -1.23 1.09
CA GLY A 99 -7.38 -0.81 -0.26
C GLY A 99 -7.88 0.58 -0.69
N ASN A 100 -8.83 1.18 0.04
CA ASN A 100 -9.49 2.43 -0.35
C ASN A 100 -8.70 3.68 0.06
N SER A 101 -7.61 3.55 0.83
CA SER A 101 -6.85 4.70 1.34
C SER A 101 -5.78 5.19 0.36
N LYS A 102 -5.67 6.53 0.20
CA LYS A 102 -4.72 7.21 -0.70
C LYS A 102 -3.24 6.84 -0.47
N TYR A 103 -2.91 6.41 0.76
CA TYR A 103 -1.56 6.02 1.17
C TYR A 103 -1.38 4.50 1.32
N PHE A 104 -2.39 3.70 0.98
CA PHE A 104 -2.38 2.24 1.18
C PHE A 104 -1.11 1.59 0.62
N PHE A 105 -0.84 1.76 -0.67
CA PHE A 105 0.31 1.16 -1.33
C PHE A 105 1.64 1.69 -0.81
N PHE A 106 1.74 2.99 -0.49
CA PHE A 106 2.98 3.54 0.06
C PHE A 106 3.29 2.99 1.45
N ASN A 107 2.28 2.87 2.30
CA ASN A 107 2.42 2.26 3.62
C ASN A 107 2.74 0.77 3.50
N LEU A 108 2.09 0.06 2.57
CA LEU A 108 2.33 -1.35 2.30
C LEU A 108 3.76 -1.61 1.83
N LEU A 109 4.32 -0.75 0.97
CA LEU A 109 5.74 -0.78 0.62
C LEU A 109 6.61 -0.56 1.87
N LYS A 110 6.40 0.55 2.58
CA LYS A 110 7.24 0.95 3.72
C LYS A 110 7.26 -0.08 4.86
N GLU A 111 6.13 -0.70 5.15
CA GLU A 111 5.98 -1.69 6.22
C GLU A 111 6.55 -3.06 5.82
N ASN A 112 6.26 -3.53 4.61
CA ASN A 112 6.69 -4.86 4.19
C ASN A 112 8.17 -4.92 3.79
N PHE A 113 8.77 -3.87 3.22
CA PHE A 113 10.20 -3.85 2.89
C PHE A 113 11.09 -4.10 4.11
N LYS A 114 10.79 -3.44 5.24
CA LYS A 114 11.55 -3.64 6.48
C LYS A 114 11.37 -5.06 7.02
N PHE A 115 10.15 -5.58 6.97
CA PHE A 115 9.81 -6.89 7.49
C PHE A 115 10.44 -8.03 6.68
N ILE A 116 10.39 -7.94 5.35
CA ILE A 116 10.98 -8.93 4.43
C ILE A 116 12.49 -9.04 4.67
N ILE A 117 13.21 -7.91 4.68
CA ILE A 117 14.66 -7.90 4.87
C ILE A 117 15.07 -8.51 6.21
N ILE A 118 14.35 -8.19 7.30
CA ILE A 118 14.68 -8.69 8.63
C ILE A 118 14.39 -10.19 8.74
N ILE A 119 13.24 -10.65 8.26
CA ILE A 119 12.86 -12.07 8.34
C ILE A 119 13.78 -12.94 7.50
N GLU A 120 14.06 -12.52 6.27
CA GLU A 120 14.87 -13.28 5.34
C GLU A 120 16.31 -13.42 5.83
N PHE A 121 16.87 -12.32 6.34
CA PHE A 121 18.19 -12.34 6.96
C PHE A 121 18.25 -13.27 8.17
N LEU A 122 17.23 -13.23 9.04
CA LEU A 122 17.14 -14.14 10.18
C LEU A 122 17.02 -15.60 9.72
N LEU A 123 16.12 -15.91 8.80
CA LEU A 123 15.85 -17.30 8.42
C LEU A 123 17.04 -18.00 7.73
N GLN A 124 17.83 -17.27 6.94
CA GLN A 124 18.88 -17.88 6.11
C GLN A 124 20.29 -17.86 6.71
N TYR A 125 20.70 -16.81 7.44
CA TYR A 125 22.12 -16.63 7.76
C TYR A 125 22.55 -17.11 9.15
N TRP A 126 21.65 -17.11 10.14
CA TRP A 126 21.99 -17.45 11.51
C TRP A 126 21.15 -18.61 12.00
N THR A 127 21.66 -19.83 11.95
CA THR A 127 20.94 -20.99 12.47
C THR A 127 21.76 -21.74 13.49
N PHE A 128 21.20 -21.90 14.68
CA PHE A 128 21.80 -22.67 15.75
C PHE A 128 21.59 -24.18 15.51
N GLY A 129 22.14 -25.00 16.42
CA GLY A 129 21.81 -26.42 16.45
C GLY A 129 20.30 -26.61 16.62
N LEU A 130 19.75 -27.67 16.00
CA LEU A 130 18.30 -27.94 15.95
C LEU A 130 17.61 -27.86 17.32
N ILE A 131 18.24 -28.39 18.37
CA ILE A 131 17.69 -28.35 19.75
C ILE A 131 17.56 -26.90 20.26
N ALA A 132 18.57 -26.06 19.99
CA ALA A 132 18.53 -24.66 20.38
C ALA A 132 17.45 -23.90 19.58
N GLU A 133 17.32 -24.15 18.28
CA GLU A 133 16.28 -23.53 17.44
C GLU A 133 14.86 -23.90 17.92
N ILE A 134 14.63 -25.15 18.33
CA ILE A 134 13.32 -25.57 18.89
C ILE A 134 12.96 -24.78 20.15
N LEU A 135 13.94 -24.38 20.97
CA LEU A 135 13.72 -23.56 22.17
C LEU A 135 13.59 -22.06 21.84
N ILE A 136 14.37 -21.57 20.87
CA ILE A 136 14.41 -20.15 20.50
C ILE A 136 13.14 -19.71 19.77
N VAL A 137 12.62 -20.52 18.83
CA VAL A 137 11.41 -20.19 18.05
C VAL A 137 10.20 -19.78 18.93
N PRO A 138 9.78 -20.54 19.95
CA PRO A 138 8.65 -20.16 20.79
C PRO A 138 8.95 -18.95 21.68
N LEU A 139 10.22 -18.75 22.10
CA LEU A 139 10.63 -17.55 22.83
C LEU A 139 10.46 -16.28 21.98
N ILE A 140 10.87 -16.33 20.71
CA ILE A 140 10.68 -15.21 19.76
C ILE A 140 9.18 -14.97 19.55
N PHE A 141 8.38 -16.03 19.42
CA PHE A 141 6.93 -15.90 19.27
C PHE A 141 6.27 -15.24 20.48
N LEU A 142 6.62 -15.67 21.70
CA LEU A 142 6.16 -15.06 22.95
C LEU A 142 6.59 -13.59 23.06
N PHE A 143 7.83 -13.28 22.70
CA PHE A 143 8.34 -11.91 22.64
C PHE A 143 7.50 -11.05 21.68
N GLY A 144 7.16 -11.58 20.50
CA GLY A 144 6.31 -10.90 19.52
C GLY A 144 4.90 -10.60 20.06
N ILE A 145 4.29 -11.55 20.78
CA ILE A 145 2.98 -11.34 21.42
C ILE A 145 3.05 -10.24 22.48
N LEU A 146 4.07 -10.28 23.35
CA LEU A 146 4.29 -9.25 24.37
C LEU A 146 4.51 -7.87 23.74
N TYR A 147 5.29 -7.79 22.67
CA TYR A 147 5.51 -6.56 21.93
C TYR A 147 4.21 -6.00 21.34
N TYR A 148 3.38 -6.85 20.73
CA TYR A 148 2.09 -6.42 20.18
C TYR A 148 1.13 -5.92 21.27
N TYR A 149 1.05 -6.62 22.41
CA TYR A 149 0.17 -6.24 23.52
C TYR A 149 0.58 -4.90 24.14
N THR A 150 1.87 -4.73 24.44
CA THR A 150 2.42 -3.48 25.00
C THR A 150 2.35 -2.31 24.01
N ALA A 151 2.26 -2.58 22.71
CA ALA A 151 2.06 -1.53 21.70
C ALA A 151 0.64 -0.94 21.72
N GLN A 152 -0.38 -1.69 22.16
CA GLN A 152 -1.78 -1.23 22.21
C GLN A 152 -2.13 -0.52 23.53
N ASN A 153 -1.56 -0.97 24.65
CA ASN A 153 -1.88 -0.44 25.97
C ASN A 153 -0.99 0.73 26.36
N LYS A 154 -1.59 1.92 26.58
CA LYS A 154 -0.86 3.11 27.04
C LYS A 154 -0.25 2.96 28.45
N GLN A 155 -0.71 1.99 29.24
CA GLN A 155 -0.23 1.73 30.61
C GLN A 155 1.14 1.03 30.63
N ASP A 156 1.50 0.28 29.59
CA ASP A 156 2.70 -0.56 29.55
C ASP A 156 3.90 0.11 28.84
N LYS A 157 3.92 1.44 28.78
CA LYS A 157 4.97 2.22 28.06
C LYS A 157 6.40 1.84 28.45
N LYS A 158 6.65 1.54 29.73
CA LYS A 158 7.98 1.15 30.23
C LYS A 158 8.42 -0.20 29.66
N VAL A 159 7.51 -1.18 29.61
CA VAL A 159 7.80 -2.51 29.04
C VAL A 159 8.02 -2.38 27.54
N LYS A 160 7.20 -1.58 26.85
CA LYS A 160 7.39 -1.29 25.43
C LYS A 160 8.77 -0.69 25.13
N MET A 161 9.20 0.30 25.91
CA MET A 161 10.54 0.90 25.77
C MET A 161 11.65 -0.14 25.94
N LEU A 162 11.55 -1.05 26.92
CA LEU A 162 12.53 -2.13 27.09
C LEU A 162 12.57 -3.06 25.88
N LEU A 163 11.41 -3.45 25.35
CA LEU A 163 11.32 -4.30 24.16
C LEU A 163 11.90 -3.58 22.93
N ASP A 164 11.65 -2.28 22.77
CA ASP A 164 12.23 -1.43 21.72
C ASP A 164 13.77 -1.42 21.82
N TYR A 165 14.32 -1.26 23.03
CA TYR A 165 15.77 -1.32 23.24
C TYR A 165 16.36 -2.70 22.90
N ILE A 166 15.68 -3.79 23.26
CA ILE A 166 16.12 -5.16 22.90
C ILE A 166 16.12 -5.33 21.38
N ILE A 167 15.09 -4.85 20.68
CA ILE A 167 15.00 -4.90 19.21
C ILE A 167 16.13 -4.09 18.57
N ILE A 168 16.41 -2.87 19.06
CA ILE A 168 17.48 -2.02 18.56
C ILE A 168 18.84 -2.68 18.78
N PHE A 169 19.10 -3.19 19.98
CA PHE A 169 20.35 -3.87 20.31
C PHE A 169 20.57 -5.10 19.43
N TYR A 170 19.55 -5.93 19.27
CA TYR A 170 19.59 -7.10 18.38
C TYR A 170 19.82 -6.72 16.92
N SER A 171 19.18 -5.65 16.44
CA SER A 171 19.36 -5.11 15.08
C SER A 171 20.80 -4.61 14.86
N ILE A 172 21.42 -3.99 15.86
CA ILE A 172 22.83 -3.57 15.80
C ILE A 172 23.76 -4.78 15.71
N ILE A 173 23.53 -5.83 16.52
CA ILE A 173 24.30 -7.08 16.46
C ILE A 173 24.23 -7.69 15.05
N ILE A 174 23.02 -7.73 14.47
CA ILE A 174 22.82 -8.21 13.09
C ILE A 174 23.66 -7.40 12.11
N ILE A 175 23.58 -6.06 12.16
CA ILE A 175 24.32 -5.19 11.23
C ILE A 175 25.84 -5.37 11.40
N ILE A 176 26.33 -5.44 12.63
CA ILE A 176 27.75 -5.67 12.89
C ILE A 176 28.17 -7.02 12.31
N ASN A 177 27.37 -8.07 12.51
CA ASN A 177 27.71 -9.38 12.00
C ASN A 177 27.66 -9.46 10.47
N ILE A 178 26.76 -8.72 9.81
CA ILE A 178 26.76 -8.56 8.36
C ILE A 178 28.08 -7.94 7.91
N ILE A 179 28.49 -6.84 8.53
CA ILE A 179 29.73 -6.14 8.19
C ILE A 179 30.95 -7.05 8.41
N VAL A 180 31.01 -7.75 9.55
CA VAL A 180 32.08 -8.69 9.87
C VAL A 180 32.14 -9.83 8.84
N ASN A 181 31.02 -10.50 8.54
CA ASN A 181 31.06 -11.59 7.55
C ASN A 181 31.35 -11.10 6.13
N ILE A 182 30.93 -9.89 5.74
CA ILE A 182 31.30 -9.30 4.43
C ILE A 182 32.82 -9.08 4.35
N ILE A 183 33.45 -8.66 5.45
CA ILE A 183 34.89 -8.40 5.51
C ILE A 183 35.70 -9.71 5.54
N PHE A 184 35.31 -10.68 6.37
CA PHE A 184 36.08 -11.90 6.60
C PHE A 184 35.78 -13.03 5.61
N ASN A 185 34.52 -13.17 5.17
CA ASN A 185 34.07 -14.24 4.25
C ASN A 185 33.29 -13.65 3.04
N PRO A 186 33.90 -12.78 2.23
CA PRO A 186 33.19 -12.11 1.12
C PRO A 186 32.61 -13.10 0.11
N MET A 187 33.28 -14.24 -0.13
CA MET A 187 32.85 -15.22 -1.14
C MET A 187 31.60 -16.03 -0.73
N GLU A 188 31.25 -16.11 0.56
CA GLU A 188 30.03 -16.79 1.01
C GLU A 188 28.79 -15.89 0.86
N ILE A 189 28.93 -14.58 1.09
CA ILE A 189 27.83 -13.61 0.96
C ILE A 189 27.68 -13.10 -0.48
N LEU A 190 28.77 -12.94 -1.22
CA LEU A 190 28.76 -12.51 -2.63
C LEU A 190 28.49 -13.66 -3.62
N ASN A 191 28.11 -14.84 -3.12
CA ASN A 191 27.64 -15.90 -3.98
C ASN A 191 26.32 -15.46 -4.64
N ILE A 192 26.25 -15.56 -5.97
CA ILE A 192 25.06 -15.20 -6.76
C ILE A 192 23.82 -15.93 -6.23
N LYS A 193 23.97 -17.17 -5.74
CA LYS A 193 22.86 -17.94 -5.19
C LYS A 193 22.27 -17.31 -3.91
N THR A 194 23.11 -16.91 -2.96
CA THR A 194 22.66 -16.32 -1.68
C THR A 194 22.10 -14.91 -1.88
N LEU A 195 22.67 -14.16 -2.82
CA LEU A 195 22.13 -12.86 -3.24
C LEU A 195 20.75 -13.01 -3.90
N ASN A 196 20.58 -14.00 -4.78
CA ASN A 196 19.31 -14.26 -5.44
C ASN A 196 18.24 -14.72 -4.44
N GLU A 197 18.60 -15.58 -3.48
CA GLU A 197 17.71 -16.03 -2.41
C GLU A 197 17.23 -14.82 -1.60
N PHE A 198 18.15 -13.97 -1.13
CA PHE A 198 17.83 -12.76 -0.35
C PHE A 198 16.99 -11.71 -1.11
N LEU A 199 17.20 -11.55 -2.42
CA LEU A 199 16.47 -10.56 -3.22
C LEU A 199 15.13 -11.08 -3.72
N LEU A 200 14.89 -12.39 -3.68
CA LEU A 200 13.73 -13.02 -4.30
C LEU A 200 12.40 -12.49 -3.75
N PRO A 201 12.14 -12.46 -2.42
CA PRO A 201 10.93 -11.86 -1.85
C PRO A 201 10.71 -10.40 -2.20
N LEU A 202 11.77 -9.60 -2.30
CA LEU A 202 11.68 -8.19 -2.70
C LEU A 202 11.23 -8.08 -4.16
N ILE A 203 11.82 -8.89 -5.03
CA ILE A 203 11.49 -8.93 -6.45
C ILE A 203 10.05 -9.42 -6.67
N LEU A 204 9.66 -10.53 -6.02
CA LEU A 204 8.29 -11.06 -6.09
C LEU A 204 7.29 -10.02 -5.58
N PHE A 205 7.59 -9.35 -4.48
CA PHE A 205 6.75 -8.29 -3.93
C PHE A 205 6.56 -7.11 -4.91
N ILE A 206 7.65 -6.59 -5.49
CA ILE A 206 7.59 -5.50 -6.46
C ILE A 206 6.76 -5.92 -7.68
N PHE A 207 7.04 -7.09 -8.24
CA PHE A 207 6.32 -7.59 -9.41
C PHE A 207 4.84 -7.85 -9.14
N ASN A 208 4.46 -8.14 -7.90
CA ASN A 208 3.08 -8.45 -7.55
C ASN A 208 2.22 -7.23 -7.17
N LEU A 209 2.80 -6.05 -7.01
CA LEU A 209 2.05 -4.80 -6.78
C LEU A 209 0.91 -4.54 -7.79
N PRO A 210 1.06 -4.79 -9.11
CA PRO A 210 -0.03 -4.64 -10.06
C PRO A 210 -1.24 -5.54 -9.75
N ILE A 211 -1.00 -6.74 -9.24
CA ILE A 211 -2.06 -7.68 -8.85
C ILE A 211 -2.77 -7.21 -7.59
N VAL A 212 -2.02 -6.78 -6.59
CA VAL A 212 -2.59 -6.19 -5.37
C VAL A 212 -3.41 -4.94 -5.69
N TYR A 213 -2.95 -4.12 -6.65
CA TYR A 213 -3.69 -2.99 -7.18
C TYR A 213 -5.00 -3.44 -7.86
N GLY A 214 -4.92 -4.42 -8.76
CA GLY A 214 -6.09 -5.02 -9.40
C GLY A 214 -7.13 -5.55 -8.40
N LEU A 215 -6.67 -6.21 -7.33
CA LEU A 215 -7.53 -6.72 -6.25
C LEU A 215 -8.29 -5.60 -5.55
N SER A 216 -7.57 -4.56 -5.13
CA SER A 216 -8.16 -3.42 -4.44
C SER A 216 -9.18 -2.71 -5.33
N LEU A 217 -8.88 -2.56 -6.62
CA LEU A 217 -9.77 -1.98 -7.60
C LEU A 217 -11.03 -2.84 -7.78
N TYR A 218 -10.87 -4.14 -8.01
CA TYR A 218 -11.98 -5.08 -8.14
C TYR A 218 -12.90 -5.06 -6.92
N ASN A 219 -12.34 -5.08 -5.72
CA ASN A 219 -13.08 -5.05 -4.46
C ASN A 219 -13.91 -3.77 -4.31
N ILE A 220 -13.34 -2.58 -4.57
CA ILE A 220 -14.09 -1.32 -4.48
C ILE A 220 -15.20 -1.26 -5.54
N TYR A 221 -14.91 -1.71 -6.77
CA TYR A 221 -15.94 -1.82 -7.80
C TYR A 221 -17.07 -2.73 -7.34
N GLU A 222 -16.78 -3.89 -6.76
CA GLU A 222 -17.80 -4.79 -6.27
C GLU A 222 -18.69 -4.13 -5.20
N GLN A 223 -18.08 -3.47 -4.21
CA GLN A 223 -18.78 -2.77 -3.13
C GLN A 223 -19.69 -1.64 -3.66
N VAL A 224 -19.23 -0.92 -4.68
CA VAL A 224 -19.98 0.15 -5.36
C VAL A 224 -21.12 -0.43 -6.20
N LEU A 225 -20.86 -1.46 -7.00
CA LEU A 225 -21.82 -2.01 -7.96
C LEU A 225 -22.93 -2.83 -7.29
N ILE A 226 -22.67 -3.45 -6.14
CA ILE A 226 -23.70 -4.16 -5.36
C ILE A 226 -24.77 -3.19 -4.82
N LYS A 227 -24.39 -1.93 -4.54
CA LYS A 227 -25.29 -0.92 -3.96
C LYS A 227 -26.19 -0.22 -4.99
N LEU A 228 -26.04 -0.52 -6.29
CA LEU A 228 -26.87 0.05 -7.34
C LEU A 228 -28.34 -0.37 -7.21
N LYS A 229 -29.25 0.62 -7.29
CA LYS A 229 -30.71 0.43 -7.33
C LYS A 229 -31.23 0.59 -8.77
N GLY A 230 -32.46 0.15 -9.02
CA GLY A 230 -33.12 0.26 -10.33
C GLY A 230 -33.32 -1.07 -11.08
N GLU A 231 -33.91 -0.97 -12.28
CA GLU A 231 -34.15 -2.10 -13.19
C GLU A 231 -32.85 -2.71 -13.74
N ASN A 232 -32.89 -3.98 -14.15
CA ASN A 232 -31.69 -4.68 -14.65
C ASN A 232 -31.08 -4.03 -15.91
N SER A 233 -31.92 -3.48 -16.78
CA SER A 233 -31.51 -2.74 -18.00
C SER A 233 -30.74 -1.46 -17.65
N GLU A 234 -31.27 -0.66 -16.72
CA GLU A 234 -30.62 0.57 -16.24
C GLU A 234 -29.37 0.28 -15.41
N LYS A 235 -29.38 -0.78 -14.57
CA LYS A 235 -28.20 -1.22 -13.81
C LYS A 235 -27.02 -1.58 -14.71
N GLN A 236 -27.26 -2.20 -15.86
CA GLN A 236 -26.19 -2.47 -16.83
C GLN A 236 -25.60 -1.18 -17.40
N LYS A 237 -26.44 -0.20 -17.75
CA LYS A 237 -25.98 1.11 -18.22
C LYS A 237 -25.22 1.88 -17.14
N MET A 238 -25.68 1.83 -15.90
CA MET A 238 -25.01 2.44 -14.75
C MET A 238 -23.64 1.82 -14.48
N LYS A 239 -23.52 0.49 -14.56
CA LYS A 239 -22.22 -0.21 -14.45
C LYS A 239 -21.22 0.32 -15.47
N ILE A 240 -21.65 0.48 -16.73
CA ILE A 240 -20.81 1.02 -17.80
C ILE A 240 -20.45 2.47 -17.52
N SER A 241 -21.40 3.30 -17.07
CA SER A 241 -21.13 4.70 -16.72
C SER A 241 -20.09 4.82 -15.59
N ILE A 242 -20.21 4.02 -14.52
CA ILE A 242 -19.23 3.98 -13.44
C ILE A 242 -17.87 3.53 -13.98
N LEU A 243 -17.81 2.42 -14.73
CA LEU A 243 -16.56 1.94 -15.34
C LEU A 243 -15.92 2.97 -16.27
N SER A 244 -16.71 3.68 -17.07
CA SER A 244 -16.20 4.72 -17.97
C SER A 244 -15.67 5.94 -17.22
N PHE A 245 -16.30 6.29 -16.09
CA PHE A 245 -15.90 7.42 -15.26
C PHE A 245 -14.61 7.13 -14.48
N SER A 246 -14.56 5.99 -13.78
CA SER A 246 -13.45 5.65 -12.90
C SER A 246 -12.34 4.84 -13.56
N GLY A 247 -12.62 4.07 -14.63
CA GLY A 247 -11.61 3.29 -15.35
C GLY A 247 -10.72 2.45 -14.43
N ILE A 248 -9.40 2.58 -14.61
CA ILE A 248 -8.39 1.91 -13.77
C ILE A 248 -7.98 2.80 -12.58
N TYR A 249 -8.65 3.94 -12.35
CA TYR A 249 -8.28 4.91 -11.33
C TYR A 249 -8.91 4.57 -9.98
N LEU A 250 -8.09 3.98 -9.10
CA LEU A 250 -8.50 3.66 -7.73
C LEU A 250 -8.97 4.90 -6.94
N SER A 251 -8.39 6.08 -7.23
CA SER A 251 -8.81 7.35 -6.62
C SER A 251 -10.24 7.76 -7.01
N LYS A 252 -10.66 7.56 -8.27
CA LYS A 252 -12.00 7.93 -8.73
C LYS A 252 -13.06 6.98 -8.17
N ILE A 253 -12.81 5.67 -8.18
CA ILE A 253 -13.76 4.70 -7.65
C ILE A 253 -13.85 4.76 -6.12
N SER A 254 -12.74 5.04 -5.41
CA SER A 254 -12.77 5.29 -3.97
C SER A 254 -13.51 6.58 -3.61
N ALA A 255 -13.45 7.63 -4.44
CA ALA A 255 -14.26 8.83 -4.26
C ALA A 255 -15.76 8.53 -4.37
N ILE A 256 -16.17 7.67 -5.32
CA ILE A 256 -17.56 7.20 -5.40
C ILE A 256 -17.94 6.38 -4.16
N HIS A 257 -17.06 5.46 -3.74
CA HIS A 257 -17.28 4.65 -2.55
C HIS A 257 -17.44 5.50 -1.27
N ASN A 258 -16.70 6.59 -1.14
CA ASN A 258 -16.80 7.44 0.05
C ASN A 258 -18.03 8.36 0.02
N ASN A 259 -18.60 8.61 -1.16
CA ASN A 259 -19.77 9.47 -1.37
C ASN A 259 -21.01 8.68 -1.85
N LEU A 260 -21.14 7.43 -1.43
CA LEU A 260 -22.18 6.50 -1.89
C LEU A 260 -23.60 7.05 -1.72
N ASP A 261 -23.87 7.73 -0.61
CA ASP A 261 -25.21 8.24 -0.31
C ASP A 261 -25.61 9.36 -1.27
N GLN A 262 -24.67 10.24 -1.64
CA GLN A 262 -24.95 11.35 -2.55
C GLN A 262 -25.09 10.88 -4.00
N ILE A 263 -24.36 9.84 -4.40
CA ILE A 263 -24.22 9.45 -5.80
C ILE A 263 -25.13 8.29 -6.18
N ILE A 264 -25.13 7.22 -5.38
CA ILE A 264 -25.76 5.93 -5.73
C ILE A 264 -27.12 5.78 -5.09
N PHE A 265 -27.29 6.21 -3.83
CA PHE A 265 -28.58 6.09 -3.16
C PHE A 265 -29.66 6.98 -3.83
N ASN A 266 -29.25 8.15 -4.33
CA ASN A 266 -30.11 9.13 -4.98
C ASN A 266 -30.28 8.91 -6.49
N SER A 267 -29.60 7.92 -7.10
CA SER A 267 -29.71 7.65 -8.53
C SER A 267 -30.54 6.40 -8.80
N THR A 268 -31.70 6.57 -9.43
CA THR A 268 -32.56 5.45 -9.86
C THR A 268 -32.38 5.10 -11.33
N ASN A 269 -31.93 6.07 -12.14
CA ASN A 269 -31.70 5.94 -13.58
C ASN A 269 -30.28 6.36 -13.98
N ASN A 270 -29.79 5.86 -15.13
CA ASN A 270 -28.43 6.15 -15.59
C ASN A 270 -28.18 7.64 -15.87
N TYR A 271 -29.22 8.40 -16.22
CA TYR A 271 -29.12 9.85 -16.44
C TYR A 271 -28.78 10.60 -15.15
N GLU A 272 -29.51 10.31 -14.06
CA GLU A 272 -29.25 10.89 -12.73
C GLU A 272 -27.85 10.54 -12.24
N LEU A 273 -27.44 9.26 -12.42
CA LEU A 273 -26.12 8.80 -12.05
C LEU A 273 -25.02 9.56 -12.82
N LYS A 274 -25.17 9.75 -14.14
CA LYS A 274 -24.22 10.54 -14.93
C LYS A 274 -24.14 12.00 -14.48
N SER A 275 -25.27 12.62 -14.11
CA SER A 275 -25.29 13.99 -13.57
C SER A 275 -24.57 14.09 -12.22
N ASN A 276 -24.76 13.11 -11.34
CA ASN A 276 -24.06 13.09 -10.05
C ASN A 276 -22.56 12.79 -10.22
N LEU A 277 -22.18 11.93 -11.17
CA LEU A 277 -20.78 11.69 -11.52
C LEU A 277 -20.10 12.94 -12.08
N SER A 278 -20.77 13.72 -12.92
CA SER A 278 -20.19 14.97 -13.46
C SER A 278 -20.04 16.05 -12.39
N LYS A 279 -20.99 16.17 -11.45
CA LYS A 279 -20.84 17.04 -10.27
C LYS A 279 -19.64 16.61 -9.41
N LEU A 280 -19.45 15.31 -9.21
CA LEU A 280 -18.28 14.80 -8.50
C LEU A 280 -16.99 15.06 -9.29
N GLU A 281 -17.00 14.94 -10.62
CA GLU A 281 -15.86 15.28 -11.46
C GLU A 281 -15.44 16.74 -11.28
N GLN A 282 -16.40 17.66 -11.30
CA GLN A 282 -16.16 19.08 -11.04
C GLN A 282 -15.57 19.30 -9.64
N GLN A 283 -16.08 18.61 -8.61
CA GLN A 283 -15.50 18.68 -7.26
C GLN A 283 -14.07 18.10 -7.18
N LEU A 284 -13.76 17.07 -7.97
CA LEU A 284 -12.40 16.51 -8.05
C LEU A 284 -11.47 17.43 -8.86
N ASP A 285 -11.93 18.04 -9.94
CA ASP A 285 -11.11 18.95 -10.74
C ASP A 285 -10.82 20.28 -10.02
N LEU A 286 -11.69 20.70 -9.10
CA LEU A 286 -11.43 21.81 -8.17
C LEU A 286 -10.40 21.46 -7.09
N LYS A 287 -10.12 20.18 -6.84
CA LYS A 287 -9.10 19.74 -5.88
C LYS A 287 -7.70 19.87 -6.50
N ILE A 288 -6.95 20.85 -6.03
CA ILE A 288 -5.59 21.11 -6.51
C ILE A 288 -4.70 19.87 -6.25
N GLY A 289 -4.07 19.37 -7.32
CA GLY A 289 -3.16 18.20 -7.30
C GLY A 289 -3.59 17.00 -8.15
N ASP A 290 -4.83 16.98 -8.68
CA ASP A 290 -5.35 15.85 -9.45
C ASP A 290 -4.80 15.76 -10.89
N ASN A 291 -4.39 16.88 -11.50
CA ASN A 291 -3.68 16.86 -12.79
C ASN A 291 -2.31 16.16 -12.72
N TYR A 292 -1.63 16.24 -11.58
CA TYR A 292 -0.40 15.48 -11.33
C TYR A 292 -0.71 13.99 -11.18
N ILE A 293 -1.83 13.63 -10.52
CA ILE A 293 -2.27 12.24 -10.40
C ILE A 293 -2.63 11.66 -11.78
N LYS A 294 -3.32 12.41 -12.64
CA LYS A 294 -3.62 11.99 -14.04
C LYS A 294 -2.33 11.69 -14.83
N ARG A 295 -1.30 12.55 -14.74
CA ARG A 295 0.00 12.34 -15.42
C ARG A 295 0.82 11.20 -14.81
N THR A 296 0.96 11.14 -13.49
CA THR A 296 1.66 10.04 -12.81
C THR A 296 1.00 8.70 -13.13
N ASN A 297 -0.33 8.64 -13.12
CA ASN A 297 -1.07 7.44 -13.47
C ASN A 297 -0.95 7.06 -14.95
N PHE A 298 -0.85 8.03 -15.87
CA PHE A 298 -0.57 7.76 -17.28
C PHE A 298 0.76 7.01 -17.45
N TYR A 299 1.83 7.46 -16.77
CA TYR A 299 3.13 6.79 -16.84
C TYR A 299 3.15 5.43 -16.14
N ILE A 300 2.36 5.24 -15.07
CA ILE A 300 2.18 3.92 -14.42
C ILE A 300 1.41 2.97 -15.36
N ILE A 301 0.34 3.44 -16.00
CA ILE A 301 -0.40 2.63 -16.97
C ILE A 301 0.52 2.26 -18.14
N LEU A 302 1.30 3.20 -18.65
CA LEU A 302 2.24 2.94 -19.75
C LEU A 302 3.36 1.97 -19.33
N SER A 303 3.86 2.04 -18.10
CA SER A 303 4.85 1.08 -17.58
C SER A 303 4.24 -0.32 -17.44
N THR A 304 2.98 -0.44 -16.99
CA THR A 304 2.28 -1.73 -16.89
C THR A 304 1.95 -2.32 -18.26
N ILE A 305 1.50 -1.52 -19.22
CA ILE A 305 1.26 -1.95 -20.60
C ILE A 305 2.57 -2.38 -21.26
N SER A 306 3.66 -1.62 -21.06
CA SER A 306 4.98 -1.97 -21.57
C SER A 306 5.49 -3.29 -20.99
N LEU A 307 5.28 -3.55 -19.70
CA LEU A 307 5.57 -4.85 -19.06
C LEU A 307 4.70 -5.97 -19.62
N LEU A 308 3.41 -5.73 -19.84
CA LEU A 308 2.49 -6.72 -20.43
C LEU A 308 2.87 -7.06 -21.87
N ILE A 309 3.19 -6.08 -22.70
CA ILE A 309 3.67 -6.31 -24.07
C ILE A 309 4.98 -7.11 -24.02
N CYS A 310 5.91 -6.74 -23.14
CA CYS A 310 7.14 -7.49 -22.93
C CYS A 310 6.87 -8.94 -22.47
N SER A 311 5.87 -9.15 -21.62
CA SER A 311 5.51 -10.49 -21.15
C SER A 311 4.94 -11.38 -22.25
N VAL A 312 4.10 -10.80 -23.11
CA VAL A 312 3.44 -11.50 -24.22
C VAL A 312 4.43 -11.80 -25.35
N THR A 313 5.38 -10.89 -25.64
CA THR A 313 6.42 -11.12 -26.66
C THR A 313 7.40 -12.22 -26.24
N ILE A 314 7.74 -12.30 -24.95
CA ILE A 314 8.56 -13.41 -24.42
C ILE A 314 7.77 -14.73 -24.46
N PHE A 315 6.45 -14.72 -24.17
CA PHE A 315 5.58 -15.89 -24.27
C PHE A 315 5.46 -16.43 -25.71
N LEU A 316 5.27 -15.56 -26.71
CA LEU A 316 5.25 -15.92 -28.14
C LEU A 316 6.59 -16.53 -28.59
N CYS A 317 7.71 -16.09 -28.02
CA CYS A 317 9.03 -16.66 -28.30
C CYS A 317 9.19 -18.09 -27.76
N GLY A 318 8.45 -18.46 -26.71
CA GLY A 318 8.43 -19.82 -26.15
C GLY A 318 7.73 -20.84 -27.07
N PHE A 319 6.84 -20.38 -27.94
CA PHE A 319 6.24 -21.20 -29.00
C PHE A 319 7.15 -21.24 -30.23
N LYS A 320 8.18 -22.12 -30.16
CA LYS A 320 8.89 -22.74 -31.28
C LYS A 320 9.05 -21.89 -32.54
N SER A 321 9.65 -20.70 -32.43
CA SER A 321 10.19 -19.99 -33.60
C SER A 321 11.50 -20.66 -34.02
N SER A 322 11.51 -21.25 -35.22
CA SER A 322 12.61 -22.02 -35.80
C SER A 322 13.76 -21.17 -36.34
N ILE A 323 13.67 -19.83 -36.24
CA ILE A 323 14.60 -18.90 -36.90
C ILE A 323 15.36 -18.09 -35.83
N GLU A 324 16.68 -18.21 -35.83
CA GLU A 324 17.58 -17.65 -34.81
C GLU A 324 17.64 -16.11 -34.83
N SER A 325 17.55 -15.50 -36.01
CA SER A 325 17.49 -14.03 -36.18
C SER A 325 16.21 -13.41 -35.61
N VAL A 326 15.09 -14.13 -35.62
CA VAL A 326 13.82 -13.67 -35.01
C VAL A 326 13.93 -13.65 -33.49
N LYS A 327 14.68 -14.59 -32.88
CA LYS A 327 14.92 -14.62 -31.43
C LYS A 327 15.78 -13.44 -30.95
N GLU A 328 16.78 -13.02 -31.73
CA GLU A 328 17.59 -11.85 -31.39
C GLU A 328 16.79 -10.56 -31.46
N ILE A 329 16.03 -10.34 -32.53
CA ILE A 329 15.17 -9.16 -32.68
C ILE A 329 14.15 -9.08 -31.55
N ILE A 330 13.54 -10.21 -31.16
CA ILE A 330 12.58 -10.26 -30.06
C ILE A 330 13.26 -10.04 -28.69
N LYS A 331 14.47 -10.57 -28.48
CA LYS A 331 15.28 -10.27 -27.27
C LYS A 331 15.52 -8.77 -27.15
N TYR A 332 15.91 -8.10 -28.23
CA TYR A 332 16.09 -6.64 -28.25
C TYR A 332 14.79 -5.89 -27.96
N ILE A 333 13.66 -6.32 -28.52
CA ILE A 333 12.34 -5.72 -28.23
C ILE A 333 11.96 -5.91 -26.75
N SER A 334 12.28 -7.06 -26.15
CA SER A 334 11.99 -7.33 -24.74
C SER A 334 12.91 -6.56 -23.77
N SER A 335 14.22 -6.46 -24.07
CA SER A 335 15.17 -5.72 -23.24
C SER A 335 14.90 -4.21 -23.29
N THR A 336 14.57 -3.69 -24.48
CA THR A 336 14.17 -2.29 -24.65
C THR A 336 12.82 -2.01 -23.98
N GLY A 337 11.85 -2.92 -24.02
CA GLY A 337 10.59 -2.81 -23.30
C GLY A 337 10.75 -2.75 -21.77
N LEU A 338 11.65 -3.56 -21.20
CA LEU A 338 11.97 -3.51 -19.77
C LEU A 338 12.61 -2.18 -19.36
N ILE A 339 13.57 -1.69 -20.15
CA ILE A 339 14.23 -0.40 -19.93
C ILE A 339 13.20 0.74 -20.00
N LEU A 340 12.29 0.71 -20.99
CA LEU A 340 11.24 1.72 -21.15
C LEU A 340 10.29 1.74 -19.95
N SER A 341 9.92 0.57 -19.42
CA SER A 341 9.09 0.45 -18.22
C SER A 341 9.77 1.03 -16.97
N ILE A 342 11.06 0.74 -16.79
CA ILE A 342 11.87 1.28 -15.69
C ILE A 342 11.97 2.82 -15.80
N ILE A 343 12.19 3.34 -17.01
CA ILE A 343 12.24 4.80 -17.26
C ILE A 343 10.90 5.46 -16.92
N PHE A 344 9.77 4.90 -17.34
CA PHE A 344 8.45 5.45 -17.00
C PHE A 344 8.13 5.37 -15.51
N LEU A 345 8.62 4.34 -14.82
CA LEU A 345 8.54 4.24 -13.35
C LEU A 345 9.36 5.32 -12.65
N ILE A 346 10.61 5.55 -13.08
CA ILE A 346 11.47 6.63 -12.54
C ILE A 346 10.82 7.99 -12.78
N TYR A 347 10.27 8.22 -13.98
CA TYR A 347 9.59 9.46 -14.32
C TYR A 347 8.32 9.68 -13.48
N SER A 348 7.56 8.62 -13.23
CA SER A 348 6.41 8.62 -12.33
C SER A 348 6.80 9.00 -10.90
N ILE A 349 7.90 8.45 -10.38
CA ILE A 349 8.45 8.78 -9.06
C ILE A 349 8.90 10.24 -9.00
N GLY A 350 9.62 10.73 -10.02
CA GLY A 350 10.08 12.13 -10.11
C GLY A 350 8.94 13.14 -10.12
N LEU A 351 7.88 12.88 -10.89
CA LEU A 351 6.66 13.71 -10.88
C LEU A 351 5.94 13.68 -9.54
N ARG A 352 5.98 12.54 -8.82
CA ARG A 352 5.41 12.43 -7.48
C ARG A 352 6.16 13.28 -6.46
N ASN A 353 7.48 13.40 -6.58
CA ASN A 353 8.28 14.27 -5.72
C ASN A 353 8.04 15.75 -6.04
N LYS A 354 8.02 16.12 -7.33
CA LYS A 354 7.68 17.47 -7.79
C LYS A 354 6.27 17.90 -7.34
N LYS A 355 5.31 16.96 -7.32
CA LYS A 355 3.98 17.17 -6.74
C LYS A 355 4.04 17.58 -5.27
N TYR A 356 4.88 16.94 -4.45
CA TYR A 356 4.97 17.29 -3.03
C TYR A 356 5.57 18.69 -2.82
N GLU A 357 6.56 19.07 -3.64
CA GLU A 357 7.13 20.43 -3.64
C GLU A 357 6.11 21.49 -4.08
N ASP A 358 5.36 21.23 -5.16
CA ASP A 358 4.36 22.16 -5.68
C ASP A 358 3.16 22.24 -4.73
N ILE A 359 2.72 21.14 -4.13
CA ILE A 359 1.68 21.14 -3.08
C ILE A 359 2.15 21.91 -1.84
N TYR A 360 3.41 21.73 -1.42
CA TYR A 360 3.96 22.49 -0.30
C TYR A 360 3.97 24.00 -0.58
N LYS A 361 4.38 24.41 -1.80
CA LYS A 361 4.34 25.81 -2.23
C LYS A 361 2.90 26.34 -2.27
N VAL A 362 1.98 25.60 -2.88
CA VAL A 362 0.55 26.00 -2.94
C VAL A 362 -0.04 26.11 -1.54
N LYS A 363 0.26 25.15 -0.64
CA LYS A 363 -0.17 25.17 0.75
C LYS A 363 0.38 26.39 1.51
N LYS A 364 1.63 26.75 1.25
CA LYS A 364 2.26 27.95 1.82
C LYS A 364 1.51 29.22 1.38
N TYR A 365 1.23 29.37 0.10
CA TYR A 365 0.51 30.54 -0.42
C TYR A 365 -0.96 30.58 -0.01
N SER A 366 -1.62 29.41 0.07
CA SER A 366 -3.03 29.35 0.44
C SER A 366 -3.29 29.67 1.90
N LEU A 367 -2.37 29.29 2.79
CA LEU A 367 -2.45 29.60 4.21
C LEU A 367 -1.88 30.98 4.55
N GLN A 368 -1.14 31.62 3.63
CA GLN A 368 -0.49 32.90 3.90
C GLN A 368 -1.49 34.00 4.24
N GLU A 369 -2.58 34.13 3.47
CA GLU A 369 -3.62 35.14 3.72
C GLU A 369 -4.35 34.88 5.03
N PHE A 370 -4.66 33.61 5.33
CA PHE A 370 -5.27 33.20 6.59
C PHE A 370 -4.37 33.51 7.80
N LEU A 371 -3.09 33.17 7.72
CA LEU A 371 -2.11 33.42 8.79
C LEU A 371 -1.90 34.92 9.01
N LEU A 372 -1.88 35.71 7.94
CA LEU A 372 -1.73 37.17 8.02
C LEU A 372 -2.93 37.83 8.69
N LEU A 373 -4.16 37.40 8.35
CA LEU A 373 -5.37 37.90 9.01
C LEU A 373 -5.44 37.48 10.49
N LEU A 374 -5.00 36.26 10.83
CA LEU A 374 -4.87 35.80 12.21
C LEU A 374 -3.87 36.65 13.01
N GLU A 375 -2.70 36.92 12.44
CA GLU A 375 -1.67 37.75 13.07
C GLU A 375 -2.16 39.19 13.27
N GLN A 376 -2.85 39.74 12.27
CA GLN A 376 -3.48 41.06 12.38
C GLN A 376 -4.62 41.09 13.40
N GLN A 377 -5.38 40.01 13.56
CA GLN A 377 -6.39 39.92 14.60
C GLN A 377 -5.71 39.89 15.97
N TYR A 378 -4.74 39.00 16.15
CA TYR A 378 -4.00 38.83 17.40
C TYR A 378 -3.33 40.13 17.86
N ASN A 379 -2.67 40.86 16.97
CA ASN A 379 -2.01 42.13 17.29
C ASN A 379 -2.98 43.28 17.61
N ASN A 380 -4.26 43.14 17.25
CA ASN A 380 -5.29 44.14 17.51
C ASN A 380 -6.20 43.77 18.69
N LEU A 381 -5.96 42.62 19.35
CA LEU A 381 -6.66 42.25 20.57
C LEU A 381 -6.07 43.05 21.73
N ASP A 382 -6.87 43.97 22.28
CA ASP A 382 -6.55 44.64 23.53
C ASP A 382 -7.00 43.77 24.73
N ASP A 383 -6.35 43.91 25.88
CA ASP A 383 -6.70 43.18 27.11
C ASP A 383 -8.15 43.41 27.55
N TYR A 384 -8.75 44.54 27.13
CA TYR A 384 -10.14 44.90 27.39
C TYR A 384 -10.85 45.28 26.09
N ILE A 385 -12.00 44.65 25.85
CA ILE A 385 -12.83 44.92 24.67
C ILE A 385 -13.42 46.34 24.81
N PRO A 386 -13.19 47.25 23.84
CA PRO A 386 -13.66 48.63 23.93
C PRO A 386 -15.16 48.71 23.59
N LEU A 387 -15.99 48.40 24.59
CA LEU A 387 -17.46 48.46 24.52
C LEU A 387 -17.99 49.88 24.33
N ASP A 388 -17.21 50.89 24.75
CA ASP A 388 -17.59 52.30 24.74
C ASP A 388 -17.47 52.95 23.34
N SER A 389 -16.84 52.26 22.39
CA SER A 389 -16.60 52.75 21.03
C SER A 389 -17.08 51.75 19.97
N PRO A 390 -18.37 51.82 19.57
CA PRO A 390 -18.97 50.86 18.64
C PRO A 390 -18.24 50.75 17.29
N GLN A 391 -17.66 51.85 16.81
CA GLN A 391 -16.89 51.88 15.55
C GLN A 391 -15.60 51.06 15.65
N ILE A 392 -14.87 51.19 16.77
CA ILE A 392 -13.61 50.46 17.00
C ILE A 392 -13.91 48.98 17.19
N LEU A 393 -14.95 48.66 17.96
CA LEU A 393 -15.42 47.28 18.14
C LEU A 393 -15.82 46.63 16.81
N PHE A 394 -16.54 47.35 15.95
CA PHE A 394 -16.93 46.85 14.64
C PHE A 394 -15.72 46.62 13.72
N ILE A 395 -14.79 47.58 13.62
CA ILE A 395 -13.66 47.54 12.69
C ILE A 395 -12.56 46.55 13.14
N GLN A 396 -12.29 46.47 14.45
CA GLN A 396 -11.18 45.66 14.96
C GLN A 396 -11.59 44.21 15.22
N TYR A 397 -12.84 43.98 15.65
CA TYR A 397 -13.30 42.65 16.08
C TYR A 397 -14.30 42.04 15.10
N ILE A 398 -15.40 42.72 14.79
CA ILE A 398 -16.51 42.14 14.00
C ILE A 398 -16.12 41.95 12.52
N SER A 399 -15.61 42.99 11.86
CA SER A 399 -15.27 42.90 10.44
C SER A 399 -14.11 41.93 10.20
N LYS A 400 -13.10 41.94 11.08
CA LYS A 400 -11.99 40.99 11.01
C LYS A 400 -12.45 39.54 11.21
N ALA A 401 -13.36 39.28 12.15
CA ALA A 401 -13.92 37.94 12.35
C ALA A 401 -14.69 37.47 11.11
N TYR A 402 -15.45 38.36 10.47
CA TYR A 402 -16.17 38.05 9.23
C TYR A 402 -15.22 37.74 8.07
N ASP A 403 -14.18 38.55 7.87
CA ASP A 403 -13.16 38.33 6.86
C ASP A 403 -12.44 37.00 7.09
N LEU A 404 -12.06 36.71 8.33
CA LEU A 404 -11.38 35.46 8.71
C LEU A 404 -12.28 34.24 8.50
N ASN A 405 -13.59 34.36 8.75
CA ASN A 405 -14.55 33.31 8.46
C ASN A 405 -14.68 33.04 6.96
N SER A 406 -14.79 34.10 6.14
CA SER A 406 -14.86 33.98 4.69
C SER A 406 -13.62 33.31 4.09
N VAL A 407 -12.43 33.62 4.64
CA VAL A 407 -11.18 32.97 4.26
C VAL A 407 -11.14 31.53 4.75
N CYS A 408 -11.64 31.21 5.95
CA CYS A 408 -11.76 29.84 6.42
C CYS A 408 -12.65 28.99 5.50
N GLU A 409 -13.82 29.49 5.09
CA GLU A 409 -14.71 28.81 4.15
C GLU A 409 -14.02 28.55 2.82
N ARG A 410 -13.35 29.57 2.27
CA ARG A 410 -12.61 29.45 1.01
C ARG A 410 -11.46 28.46 1.13
N VAL A 411 -10.72 28.48 2.24
CA VAL A 411 -9.58 27.58 2.48
C VAL A 411 -10.05 26.14 2.68
N ILE A 412 -11.13 25.92 3.44
CA ILE A 412 -11.75 24.60 3.57
C ILE A 412 -12.20 24.12 2.20
N LYS A 413 -12.94 24.94 1.43
CA LYS A 413 -13.47 24.53 0.13
C LYS A 413 -12.39 24.21 -0.91
N LEU A 414 -11.30 24.98 -0.95
CA LEU A 414 -10.25 24.86 -1.97
C LEU A 414 -9.09 23.94 -1.57
N TYR A 415 -8.79 23.81 -0.27
CA TYR A 415 -7.57 23.18 0.22
C TYR A 415 -7.80 22.10 1.28
N GLU A 416 -9.05 21.65 1.53
CA GLU A 416 -9.37 20.55 2.46
C GLU A 416 -8.44 19.33 2.28
N ASN A 417 -8.10 19.04 1.01
CA ASN A 417 -7.31 17.90 0.59
C ASN A 417 -5.78 18.07 0.77
N LEU A 418 -5.31 19.29 1.04
CA LEU A 418 -3.89 19.62 1.25
C LEU A 418 -3.54 19.81 2.73
N LEU A 419 -4.56 20.02 3.56
CA LEU A 419 -4.41 20.21 4.99
C LEU A 419 -4.30 18.87 5.71
N ASN A 420 -3.41 18.81 6.71
CA ASN A 420 -3.36 17.68 7.62
C ASN A 420 -4.66 17.62 8.44
N THR A 421 -5.02 16.44 8.95
CA THR A 421 -6.25 16.23 9.74
C THR A 421 -6.39 17.25 10.88
N TRP A 422 -5.31 17.51 11.61
CA TRP A 422 -5.31 18.49 12.70
C TRP A 422 -5.46 19.94 12.22
N GLU A 423 -4.85 20.32 11.09
CA GLU A 423 -4.93 21.69 10.53
C GLU A 423 -6.36 22.00 10.10
N LEU A 424 -6.99 21.02 9.46
CA LEU A 424 -8.37 21.09 9.00
C LEU A 424 -9.35 21.13 10.17
N GLU A 425 -9.12 20.34 11.22
CA GLU A 425 -9.92 20.41 12.46
C GLU A 425 -9.82 21.79 13.12
N VAL A 426 -8.62 22.39 13.15
CA VAL A 426 -8.42 23.74 13.72
C VAL A 426 -9.15 24.80 12.88
N ILE A 427 -9.03 24.76 11.55
CA ILE A 427 -9.72 25.73 10.67
C ILE A 427 -11.24 25.56 10.73
N LYS A 428 -11.76 24.32 10.84
CA LYS A 428 -13.21 24.08 11.04
C LYS A 428 -13.69 24.59 12.40
N LYS A 429 -12.90 24.43 13.46
CA LYS A 429 -13.19 25.01 14.79
C LYS A 429 -13.22 26.55 14.75
N LEU A 430 -12.29 27.17 14.02
CA LEU A 430 -12.27 28.62 13.86
C LEU A 430 -13.50 29.12 13.08
N ASN A 431 -13.83 28.49 11.96
CA ASN A 431 -15.02 28.82 11.17
C ASN A 431 -16.32 28.74 12.00
N THR A 432 -16.47 27.68 12.79
CA THR A 432 -17.63 27.49 13.67
C THR A 432 -17.64 28.41 14.89
N ALA A 433 -16.50 28.96 15.31
CA ALA A 433 -16.40 29.90 16.43
C ALA A 433 -16.62 31.37 16.01
N THR A 434 -16.55 31.66 14.70
CA THR A 434 -16.81 32.99 14.12
C THR A 434 -18.27 33.22 13.71
N LEU A 435 -19.13 32.20 13.84
CA LEU A 435 -20.59 32.26 13.79
C LEU A 435 -21.15 32.42 15.20
#